data_AF-A0AAE0ZFT6-F1
#
_entry.id   AF-A0AAE0ZFT6-F1
#
_cell.length_a   1.000
_cell.length_b   1.000
_cell.length_c   1.000
_cell.angle_alpha   90.00
_cell.angle_beta   90.00
_cell.angle_gamma   90.00
#
_symmetry.space_group_name_H-M   'P 1'
#
loop_
_entity.id
_entity.type
_entity.pdbx_description
1 polymer ?
#
loop_
_entity_poly.entity_id
_entity_poly.type
_entity_poly.pdbx_seq_one_letter_code
_entity_poly.pdbx_strand_id
1 'polypeptide(L)'
;MFGGSYHNGPSPSSDTSRGSSGGSNVMALMNEREAVALLQHLDTTDLEHLLHDDSKLKDLVDDLSQVRSLQARHDDLVATNKSLAEYNLSLRPKLDDLRQQVAFQYQQLNDLKTSLAEGKTKLDAFVGRQRLDTVLALLQTETAETEETSEELAEKFCDDGDIDAFLGEFLTKRAQAHQRRIKSERFAELIQQGRMPMSPSSSSTPHSTYANPIPSGPAPYPATGGFGMPQPGLVPR
;
A
#
# COMPACT_ATOMS: atom_id res chain seq x y z
N MET A 1 18.76 42.02 -17.54
CA MET A 1 18.01 41.30 -18.60
C MET A 1 18.00 39.84 -18.16
N PHE A 2 16.93 39.18 -17.74
CA PHE A 2 15.50 39.28 -18.03
C PHE A 2 14.68 39.06 -16.74
N GLY A 3 13.64 39.88 -16.54
CA GLY A 3 12.60 39.61 -15.55
C GLY A 3 11.55 38.66 -16.13
N GLY A 4 11.07 37.73 -15.31
CA GLY A 4 9.95 36.85 -15.62
C GLY A 4 8.86 36.99 -14.57
N SER A 5 7.82 37.74 -14.91
CA SER A 5 6.63 37.96 -14.10
C SER A 5 5.83 36.68 -13.93
N TYR A 6 5.62 36.22 -12.69
CA TYR A 6 4.63 35.19 -12.38
C TYR A 6 3.25 35.86 -12.34
N HIS A 7 2.45 35.63 -13.38
CA HIS A 7 1.02 35.95 -13.39
C HIS A 7 0.31 35.02 -12.40
N ASN A 8 -0.20 35.58 -11.31
CA ASN A 8 -1.21 34.94 -10.47
C ASN A 8 -2.51 34.86 -11.28
N GLY A 9 -2.83 33.67 -11.81
CA GLY A 9 -4.18 33.38 -12.29
C GLY A 9 -5.13 33.25 -11.10
N PRO A 10 -6.41 33.66 -11.23
CA PRO A 10 -7.35 33.65 -10.12
C PRO A 10 -7.68 32.21 -9.73
N SER A 11 -7.48 31.89 -8.46
CA SER A 11 -7.93 30.67 -7.81
C SER A 11 -9.43 30.44 -8.07
N PRO A 12 -9.88 29.21 -8.40
CA PRO A 12 -11.31 28.93 -8.47
C PRO A 12 -11.84 28.94 -7.03
N SER A 13 -12.62 29.95 -6.70
CA SER A 13 -13.41 30.02 -5.48
C SER A 13 -14.22 28.75 -5.36
N SER A 14 -13.96 27.98 -4.31
CA SER A 14 -14.78 26.86 -3.88
C SER A 14 -16.05 27.43 -3.26
N ASP A 15 -16.98 27.84 -4.11
CA ASP A 15 -18.34 28.17 -3.69
C ASP A 15 -19.09 26.85 -3.48
N THR A 16 -18.75 26.17 -2.38
CA THR A 16 -19.63 25.13 -1.83
C THR A 16 -20.82 25.86 -1.22
N SER A 17 -21.73 26.30 -2.07
CA SER A 17 -23.10 26.62 -1.69
C SER A 17 -23.70 25.33 -1.16
N ARG A 18 -23.51 25.11 0.15
CA ARG A 18 -24.26 24.17 0.97
C ARG A 18 -25.72 24.32 0.54
N GLY A 19 -26.24 23.26 -0.08
CA GLY A 19 -27.65 23.13 -0.38
C GLY A 19 -28.41 23.41 0.89
N SER A 20 -28.95 24.63 0.97
CA SER A 20 -29.96 24.97 1.95
C SER A 20 -31.10 24.02 1.66
N SER A 21 -31.27 23.05 2.55
CA SER A 21 -32.46 22.23 2.68
C SER A 21 -33.62 23.13 3.11
N GLY A 22 -33.95 24.11 2.29
CA GLY A 22 -35.28 24.66 2.18
C GLY A 22 -35.96 23.80 1.15
N GLY A 23 -36.79 22.85 1.59
CA GLY A 23 -37.97 22.51 0.81
C GLY A 23 -38.78 23.78 0.67
N SER A 24 -38.36 24.69 -0.21
CA SER A 24 -39.11 25.86 -0.61
C SER A 24 -40.32 25.30 -1.31
N ASN A 25 -41.40 25.26 -0.55
CA ASN A 25 -42.69 24.73 -0.92
C ASN A 25 -43.11 25.37 -2.26
N VAL A 26 -42.80 24.70 -3.37
CA VAL A 26 -43.00 25.20 -4.75
C VAL A 26 -44.49 25.39 -5.03
N MET A 27 -45.33 24.78 -4.21
CA MET A 27 -46.79 24.88 -4.25
C MET A 27 -47.36 26.07 -3.44
N ALA A 28 -46.55 26.75 -2.60
CA ALA A 28 -47.12 27.60 -1.56
C ALA A 28 -47.58 29.00 -2.00
N LEU A 29 -47.27 29.44 -3.22
CA LEU A 29 -47.75 30.73 -3.72
C LEU A 29 -47.97 30.65 -5.22
N MET A 30 -48.95 29.86 -5.65
CA MET A 30 -49.62 30.14 -6.93
C MET A 30 -50.18 31.57 -6.80
N ASN A 31 -49.60 32.52 -7.52
CA ASN A 31 -50.06 33.90 -7.48
C ASN A 31 -51.37 33.99 -8.29
N GLU A 32 -52.47 33.54 -7.68
CA GLU A 32 -53.81 33.49 -8.25
C GLU A 32 -54.22 34.83 -8.89
N ARG A 33 -53.68 35.95 -8.36
CA ARG A 33 -53.90 37.31 -8.88
C ARG A 33 -53.41 37.51 -10.32
N GLU A 34 -52.30 36.88 -10.71
CA GLU A 34 -51.73 37.04 -12.06
C GLU A 34 -52.52 36.22 -13.07
N ALA A 35 -52.92 35.00 -12.70
CA ALA A 35 -53.82 34.17 -13.49
C ALA A 35 -55.20 34.83 -13.66
N VAL A 36 -55.75 35.43 -12.60
CA VAL A 36 -57.03 36.15 -12.67
C VAL A 36 -56.92 37.44 -13.48
N ALA A 37 -55.80 38.17 -13.43
CA ALA A 37 -55.57 39.34 -14.29
C ALA A 37 -55.50 38.94 -15.78
N LEU A 38 -54.92 37.78 -16.07
CA LEU A 38 -54.93 37.19 -17.42
C LEU A 38 -56.31 36.68 -17.86
N LEU A 39 -57.27 36.49 -16.96
CA LEU A 39 -58.65 36.14 -17.32
C LEU A 39 -59.56 37.36 -17.43
N GLN A 40 -59.24 38.45 -16.74
CA GLN A 40 -60.03 39.69 -16.70
C GLN A 40 -60.04 40.48 -18.02
N HIS A 41 -59.14 40.19 -18.96
CA HIS A 41 -59.03 40.90 -20.24
C HIS A 41 -59.62 40.11 -21.43
N LEU A 42 -60.24 38.95 -21.17
CA LEU A 42 -60.92 38.12 -22.18
C LEU A 42 -62.42 38.40 -22.18
N ASP A 43 -63.03 38.39 -23.36
CA ASP A 43 -64.47 38.57 -23.52
C ASP A 43 -65.25 37.28 -23.16
N THR A 44 -66.56 37.39 -22.92
CA THR A 44 -67.40 36.25 -22.49
C THR A 44 -67.39 35.08 -23.48
N THR A 45 -67.31 35.38 -24.78
CA THR A 45 -67.19 34.36 -25.84
C THR A 45 -65.84 33.64 -25.80
N ASP A 46 -64.77 34.35 -25.43
CA ASP A 46 -63.42 33.80 -25.34
C ASP A 46 -63.26 32.95 -24.07
N LEU A 47 -63.90 33.36 -22.97
CA LEU A 47 -63.98 32.58 -21.74
C LEU A 47 -64.79 31.29 -21.93
N GLU A 48 -65.92 31.34 -22.67
CA GLU A 48 -66.67 30.14 -23.04
C GLU A 48 -65.83 29.23 -23.94
N HIS A 49 -65.10 29.77 -24.90
CA HIS A 49 -64.19 28.97 -25.72
C HIS A 49 -63.06 28.34 -24.89
N LEU A 50 -62.52 29.06 -23.91
CA LEU A 50 -61.47 28.57 -23.02
C LEU A 50 -61.96 27.44 -22.11
N LEU A 51 -63.23 27.51 -21.69
CA LEU A 51 -63.86 26.47 -20.87
C LEU A 51 -64.12 25.17 -21.64
N HIS A 52 -64.32 25.25 -22.96
CA HIS A 52 -64.59 24.09 -23.82
C HIS A 52 -63.34 23.53 -24.52
N ASP A 53 -62.18 24.16 -24.35
CA ASP A 53 -60.91 23.77 -24.97
C ASP A 53 -59.77 23.73 -23.96
N ASP A 54 -59.55 22.54 -23.39
CA ASP A 54 -58.49 22.27 -22.41
C ASP A 54 -57.08 22.61 -22.93
N SER A 55 -56.88 22.62 -24.24
CA SER A 55 -55.57 22.93 -24.85
C SER A 55 -55.26 24.42 -24.69
N LYS A 56 -56.25 25.29 -24.92
CA LYS A 56 -56.10 26.74 -24.73
C LYS A 56 -55.93 27.11 -23.26
N LEU A 57 -56.59 26.38 -22.36
CA LEU A 57 -56.42 26.55 -20.93
C LEU A 57 -55.00 26.16 -20.50
N LYS A 58 -54.46 25.07 -21.05
CA LYS A 58 -53.08 24.66 -20.84
C LYS A 58 -52.08 25.70 -21.36
N ASP A 59 -52.29 26.24 -22.56
CA ASP A 59 -51.44 27.29 -23.13
C ASP A 59 -51.40 28.54 -22.23
N LEU A 60 -52.55 28.97 -21.69
CA LEU A 60 -52.63 30.10 -20.76
C LEU A 60 -51.90 29.81 -19.43
N VAL A 61 -51.94 28.56 -18.95
CA VAL A 61 -51.19 28.13 -17.77
C VAL A 61 -49.69 28.09 -18.06
N ASP A 62 -49.28 27.59 -19.22
CA ASP A 62 -47.88 27.56 -19.66
C ASP A 62 -47.33 28.99 -19.86
N ASP A 63 -48.18 29.96 -20.20
CA ASP A 63 -47.85 31.38 -20.31
C ASP A 63 -47.70 32.10 -18.96
N LEU A 64 -48.15 31.53 -17.85
CA LEU A 64 -47.94 32.13 -16.53
C LEU A 64 -46.44 32.28 -16.25
N SER A 65 -46.02 33.47 -15.80
CA SER A 65 -44.61 33.80 -15.55
C SER A 65 -43.95 32.81 -14.57
N GLN A 66 -44.74 32.31 -13.61
CA GLN A 66 -44.33 31.32 -12.63
C GLN A 66 -44.07 29.94 -13.26
N VAL A 67 -44.96 29.47 -14.14
CA VAL A 67 -44.79 28.18 -14.85
C VAL A 67 -43.58 28.25 -15.77
N ARG A 68 -43.40 29.35 -16.51
CA ARG A 68 -42.19 29.60 -17.30
C ARG A 68 -40.92 29.64 -16.45
N SER A 69 -40.96 30.28 -15.27
CA SER A 69 -39.81 30.32 -14.35
C SER A 69 -39.47 28.94 -13.76
N LEU A 70 -40.49 28.10 -13.53
CA LEU A 70 -40.31 26.75 -13.05
C LEU A 70 -39.75 25.86 -14.15
N GLN A 71 -40.25 25.99 -15.38
CA GLN A 71 -39.73 25.29 -16.53
C GLN A 71 -38.26 25.67 -16.80
N ALA A 72 -37.93 26.97 -16.78
CA ALA A 72 -36.55 27.43 -16.92
C ALA A 72 -35.63 26.85 -15.82
N ARG A 73 -36.05 26.89 -14.56
CA ARG A 73 -35.28 26.31 -13.45
C ARG A 73 -35.12 24.79 -13.59
N HIS A 74 -36.17 24.10 -14.04
CA HIS A 74 -36.13 22.68 -14.32
C HIS A 74 -35.11 22.37 -15.42
N ASP A 75 -35.17 23.10 -16.53
CA ASP A 75 -34.29 22.89 -17.68
C ASP A 75 -32.82 23.21 -17.33
N ASP A 76 -32.59 24.26 -16.54
CA ASP A 76 -31.27 24.56 -15.96
C ASP A 76 -30.78 23.42 -15.06
N LEU A 77 -31.64 22.86 -14.20
CA LEU A 77 -31.27 21.74 -13.33
C LEU A 77 -30.98 20.47 -14.13
N VAL A 78 -31.76 20.20 -15.18
CA VAL A 78 -31.52 19.06 -16.08
C VAL A 78 -30.19 19.24 -16.82
N ALA A 79 -29.92 20.43 -17.35
CA ALA A 79 -28.67 20.73 -18.06
C ALA A 79 -27.44 20.61 -17.13
N THR A 80 -27.54 21.14 -15.91
CA THR A 80 -26.47 21.05 -14.90
C THR A 80 -26.27 19.62 -14.42
N ASN A 81 -27.33 18.86 -14.14
CA ASN A 81 -27.23 17.46 -13.76
C ASN A 81 -26.61 16.62 -14.88
N LYS A 82 -27.05 16.83 -16.13
CA LYS A 82 -26.52 16.14 -17.31
C LYS A 82 -25.03 16.42 -17.50
N SER A 83 -24.61 17.69 -17.45
CA SER A 83 -23.20 18.03 -17.60
C SER A 83 -22.33 17.47 -16.47
N LEU A 84 -22.83 17.46 -15.22
CA LEU A 84 -22.15 16.80 -14.09
C LEU A 84 -22.08 15.28 -14.27
N ALA A 85 -23.13 14.65 -14.75
CA ALA A 85 -23.15 13.21 -15.01
C ALA A 85 -22.16 12.83 -16.13
N GLU A 86 -22.12 13.60 -17.21
CA GLU A 86 -21.17 13.43 -18.31
C GLU A 86 -19.73 13.65 -17.84
N TYR A 87 -19.48 14.68 -17.04
CA TYR A 87 -18.17 14.92 -16.44
C TYR A 87 -17.76 13.77 -15.52
N ASN A 88 -18.65 13.33 -14.62
CA ASN A 88 -18.40 12.18 -13.75
C ASN A 88 -18.11 10.91 -14.56
N LEU A 89 -18.84 10.67 -15.65
CA LEU A 89 -18.60 9.55 -16.55
C LEU A 89 -17.23 9.65 -17.23
N SER A 90 -16.80 10.85 -17.62
CA SER A 90 -15.47 11.09 -18.20
C SER A 90 -14.32 10.84 -17.23
N LEU A 91 -14.55 11.02 -15.92
CA LEU A 91 -13.55 10.79 -14.88
C LEU A 91 -13.39 9.31 -14.51
N ARG A 92 -14.43 8.49 -14.68
CA ARG A 92 -14.39 7.05 -14.37
C ARG A 92 -13.21 6.31 -15.01
N PRO A 93 -12.95 6.40 -16.34
CA PRO A 93 -11.84 5.67 -16.95
C PRO A 93 -10.50 6.07 -16.34
N LYS A 94 -10.27 7.37 -16.11
CA LYS A 94 -9.02 7.84 -15.48
C LYS A 94 -8.84 7.31 -14.06
N LEU A 95 -9.94 7.22 -13.30
CA LEU A 95 -9.93 6.69 -11.94
C LEU A 95 -9.67 5.19 -11.94
N ASP A 96 -10.30 4.45 -12.85
CA ASP A 96 -10.12 3.00 -12.99
C ASP A 96 -8.70 2.67 -13.48
N ASP A 97 -8.15 3.42 -14.42
CA ASP A 97 -6.75 3.31 -14.85
C ASP A 97 -5.79 3.52 -13.68
N LEU A 98 -6.02 4.57 -12.87
CA LEU A 98 -5.18 4.88 -11.72
C LEU A 98 -5.28 3.80 -10.64
N ARG A 99 -6.49 3.28 -10.39
CA ARG A 99 -6.72 2.12 -9.51
C ARG A 99 -5.96 0.89 -9.99
N GLN A 100 -6.01 0.60 -11.28
CA GLN A 100 -5.30 -0.53 -11.87
C GLN A 100 -3.79 -0.36 -11.76
N GLN A 101 -3.27 0.85 -12.00
CA GLN A 101 -1.84 1.15 -11.83
C GLN A 101 -1.40 0.97 -10.38
N VAL A 102 -2.17 1.45 -9.41
CA VAL A 102 -1.87 1.27 -7.99
C VAL A 102 -1.91 -0.22 -7.62
N ALA A 103 -2.93 -0.96 -8.06
CA ALA A 103 -3.01 -2.40 -7.81
C ALA A 103 -1.81 -3.16 -8.40
N PHE A 104 -1.39 -2.80 -9.63
CA PHE A 104 -0.23 -3.40 -10.29
C PHE A 104 1.08 -3.07 -9.57
N GLN A 105 1.29 -1.81 -9.17
CA GLN A 105 2.48 -1.43 -8.39
C GLN A 105 2.52 -2.11 -7.03
N TYR A 106 1.35 -2.23 -6.36
CA TYR A 106 1.24 -2.93 -5.10
C TYR A 106 1.59 -4.41 -5.24
N GLN A 107 1.11 -5.07 -6.29
CA GLN A 107 1.45 -6.46 -6.59
C GLN A 107 2.96 -6.62 -6.81
N GLN A 108 3.56 -5.79 -7.68
CA GLN A 108 5.01 -5.84 -7.91
C GLN A 108 5.83 -5.61 -6.63
N LEU A 109 5.40 -4.67 -5.79
CA LEU A 109 6.05 -4.42 -4.50
C LEU A 109 5.96 -5.65 -3.60
N ASN A 110 4.79 -6.31 -3.56
CA ASN A 110 4.60 -7.50 -2.77
C ASN A 110 5.46 -8.67 -3.27
N ASP A 111 5.55 -8.87 -4.58
CA ASP A 111 6.41 -9.89 -5.21
C ASP A 111 7.90 -9.62 -4.93
N LEU A 112 8.32 -8.35 -4.97
CA LEU A 112 9.69 -7.98 -4.61
C LEU A 112 9.96 -8.18 -3.12
N LYS A 113 8.98 -7.87 -2.26
CA LYS A 113 9.07 -8.07 -0.81
C LYS A 113 9.18 -9.56 -0.45
N THR A 114 8.40 -10.43 -1.09
CA THR A 114 8.49 -11.89 -0.88
C THR A 114 9.83 -12.41 -1.37
N SER A 115 10.28 -12.02 -2.57
CA SER A 115 11.61 -12.39 -3.08
C SER A 115 12.75 -11.93 -2.17
N LEU A 116 12.67 -10.70 -1.64
CA LEU A 116 13.64 -10.19 -0.67
C LEU A 116 13.61 -11.00 0.63
N ALA A 117 12.42 -11.33 1.14
CA ALA A 117 12.29 -12.14 2.34
C ALA A 117 12.89 -13.53 2.16
N GLU A 118 12.68 -14.17 1.00
CA GLU A 118 13.32 -15.45 0.65
C GLU A 118 14.84 -15.33 0.52
N GLY A 119 15.34 -14.25 -0.08
CA GLY A 119 16.78 -13.98 -0.16
C GLY A 119 17.38 -13.80 1.24
N LYS A 120 16.68 -13.09 2.12
CA LYS A 120 17.10 -12.87 3.50
C LYS A 120 17.12 -14.17 4.30
N THR A 121 16.09 -15.01 4.21
CA THR A 121 16.08 -16.29 4.94
C THR A 121 17.20 -17.22 4.49
N LYS A 122 17.50 -17.26 3.18
CA LYS A 122 18.65 -18.00 2.64
C LYS A 122 19.97 -17.44 3.15
N LEU A 123 20.12 -16.11 3.17
CA LEU A 123 21.32 -15.46 3.70
C LEU A 123 21.48 -15.73 5.19
N ASP A 124 20.43 -15.58 5.99
CA ASP A 124 20.44 -15.82 7.42
C ASP A 124 20.79 -17.29 7.73
N ALA A 125 20.29 -18.24 6.95
CA ALA A 125 20.66 -19.65 7.06
C ALA A 125 22.13 -19.90 6.69
N PHE A 126 22.63 -19.28 5.63
CA PHE A 126 24.03 -19.38 5.22
C PHE A 126 24.97 -18.78 6.26
N VAL A 127 24.67 -17.56 6.71
CA VAL A 127 25.40 -16.87 7.77
C VAL A 127 25.38 -17.72 9.04
N GLY A 128 24.21 -18.25 9.43
CA GLY A 128 24.05 -19.16 10.56
C GLY A 128 24.97 -20.38 10.51
N ARG A 129 25.05 -21.05 9.35
CA ARG A 129 25.94 -22.20 9.13
C ARG A 129 27.43 -21.82 9.13
N GLN A 130 27.75 -20.62 8.64
CA GLN A 130 29.12 -20.11 8.52
C GLN A 130 29.57 -19.32 9.77
N ARG A 131 28.74 -19.21 10.81
CA ARG A 131 29.16 -18.62 12.07
C ARG A 131 30.33 -19.43 12.62
N LEU A 132 31.39 -18.73 13.03
CA LEU A 132 32.60 -19.36 13.53
C LEU A 132 32.30 -20.31 14.70
N ASP A 133 31.40 -19.93 15.60
CA ASP A 133 30.95 -20.77 16.72
C ASP A 133 30.27 -22.06 16.25
N THR A 134 29.43 -21.98 15.20
CA THR A 134 28.74 -23.14 14.63
C THR A 134 29.74 -24.08 13.94
N VAL A 135 30.69 -23.53 13.18
CA VAL A 135 31.75 -24.33 12.54
C VAL A 135 32.66 -24.97 13.59
N LEU A 136 32.98 -24.26 14.68
CA LEU A 136 33.77 -24.81 15.78
C LEU A 136 33.04 -25.96 16.47
N ALA A 137 31.75 -25.80 16.77
CA ALA A 137 30.94 -26.86 17.37
C ALA A 137 30.89 -28.10 16.47
N LEU A 138 30.66 -27.92 15.15
CA LEU A 138 30.70 -29.02 14.17
C LEU A 138 32.07 -29.71 14.15
N LEU A 139 33.17 -28.95 14.18
CA LEU A 139 34.52 -29.51 14.20
C LEU A 139 34.80 -30.29 15.51
N GLN A 140 34.26 -29.84 16.64
CA GLN A 140 34.37 -30.55 17.91
C GLN A 140 33.58 -31.87 17.88
N THR A 141 32.37 -31.88 17.33
CA THR A 141 31.58 -33.10 17.11
C THR A 141 32.34 -34.09 16.22
N GLU A 142 32.86 -33.63 15.09
CA GLU A 142 33.67 -34.44 14.17
C GLU A 142 34.99 -34.92 14.78
N THR A 143 35.54 -34.19 15.76
CA THR A 143 36.71 -34.62 16.52
C THR A 143 36.33 -35.79 17.43
N ALA A 144 35.25 -35.63 18.21
CA ALA A 144 34.74 -36.67 19.09
C ALA A 144 34.39 -37.96 18.33
N GLU A 145 33.71 -37.84 17.18
CA GLU A 145 33.37 -38.99 16.33
C GLU A 145 34.64 -39.70 15.81
N THR A 146 35.69 -38.96 15.45
CA THR A 146 36.96 -39.60 15.06
C THR A 146 37.73 -40.21 16.21
N GLU A 147 37.61 -39.68 17.43
CA GLU A 147 38.19 -40.28 18.62
C GLU A 147 37.45 -41.59 18.95
N GLU A 148 36.12 -41.57 18.98
CA GLU A 148 35.26 -42.75 19.19
C GLU A 148 35.53 -43.85 18.17
N THR A 149 35.52 -43.54 16.87
CA THR A 149 35.83 -44.55 15.83
C THR A 149 37.24 -45.12 15.93
N SER A 150 38.21 -44.37 16.47
CA SER A 150 39.56 -44.90 16.76
C SER A 150 39.57 -45.82 17.97
N GLU A 151 38.75 -45.53 18.98
CA GLU A 151 38.59 -46.35 20.19
C GLU A 151 37.84 -47.64 19.88
N GLU A 152 36.79 -47.60 19.07
CA GLU A 152 36.10 -48.79 18.57
C GLU A 152 37.06 -49.74 17.84
N LEU A 153 37.99 -49.18 17.06
CA LEU A 153 38.97 -49.99 16.32
C LEU A 153 39.97 -50.65 17.29
N ALA A 154 40.35 -49.96 18.37
CA ALA A 154 41.19 -50.52 19.42
C ALA A 154 40.46 -51.60 20.23
N GLU A 155 39.18 -51.41 20.51
CA GLU A 155 38.33 -52.39 21.20
C GLU A 155 38.16 -53.66 20.34
N LYS A 156 37.84 -53.51 19.05
CA LYS A 156 37.75 -54.63 18.09
C LYS A 156 39.07 -55.43 18.00
N PHE A 157 40.21 -54.77 18.14
CA PHE A 157 41.51 -55.44 18.16
C PHE A 157 41.73 -56.27 19.43
N CYS A 158 41.30 -55.78 20.60
CA CYS A 158 41.38 -56.51 21.87
C CYS A 158 40.55 -57.81 21.87
N ASP A 159 39.47 -57.86 21.08
CA ASP A 159 38.61 -59.04 20.99
C ASP A 159 39.25 -60.16 20.15
N ASP A 160 39.60 -59.92 18.88
CA ASP A 160 40.24 -60.93 18.01
C ASP A 160 40.82 -60.35 16.69
N GLY A 161 41.55 -59.22 16.76
CA GLY A 161 42.00 -58.48 15.57
C GLY A 161 43.34 -58.92 14.98
N ASP A 162 43.45 -58.86 13.64
CA ASP A 162 44.74 -58.95 12.93
C ASP A 162 45.59 -57.69 13.17
N ILE A 163 46.86 -57.89 13.53
CA ILE A 163 47.78 -56.82 13.93
C ILE A 163 48.08 -55.90 12.74
N ASP A 164 48.33 -56.47 11.56
CA ASP A 164 48.74 -55.68 10.39
C ASP A 164 47.56 -54.86 9.85
N ALA A 165 46.36 -55.44 9.79
CA ALA A 165 45.14 -54.72 9.45
C ALA A 165 44.81 -53.62 10.47
N PHE A 166 44.93 -53.90 11.77
CA PHE A 166 44.70 -52.92 12.83
C PHE A 166 45.65 -51.73 12.71
N LEU A 167 46.96 -51.96 12.61
CA LEU A 167 47.96 -50.89 12.55
C LEU A 167 47.75 -49.97 11.33
N GLY A 168 47.37 -50.53 10.18
CA GLY A 168 47.09 -49.75 8.96
C GLY A 168 45.96 -48.74 9.15
N GLU A 169 44.83 -49.16 9.74
CA GLU A 169 43.66 -48.31 9.93
C GLU A 169 43.76 -47.43 11.17
N PHE A 170 44.24 -47.97 12.29
CA PHE A 170 44.28 -47.29 13.58
C PHE A 170 45.23 -46.12 13.59
N LEU A 171 46.46 -46.28 13.07
CA LEU A 171 47.42 -45.19 13.02
C LEU A 171 46.90 -44.03 12.17
N THR A 172 46.24 -44.35 11.06
CA THR A 172 45.62 -43.35 10.18
C THR A 172 44.49 -42.62 10.90
N LYS A 173 43.57 -43.36 11.55
CA LYS A 173 42.41 -42.78 12.24
C LYS A 173 42.83 -41.96 13.46
N ARG A 174 43.78 -42.47 14.24
CA ARG A 174 44.33 -41.79 15.42
C ARG A 174 45.11 -40.53 15.04
N ALA A 175 45.88 -40.56 13.95
CA ALA A 175 46.53 -39.37 13.41
C ALA A 175 45.50 -38.31 12.99
N GLN A 176 44.41 -38.71 12.33
CA GLN A 176 43.31 -37.79 11.96
C GLN A 176 42.63 -37.19 13.20
N ALA A 177 42.35 -38.00 14.22
CA ALA A 177 41.76 -37.54 15.48
C ALA A 177 42.63 -36.48 16.16
N HIS A 178 43.94 -36.74 16.31
CA HIS A 178 44.87 -35.76 16.87
C HIS A 178 44.97 -34.47 16.04
N GLN A 179 44.99 -34.59 14.71
CA GLN A 179 44.97 -33.41 13.83
C GLN A 179 43.70 -32.56 14.02
N ARG A 180 42.53 -33.20 14.08
CA ARG A 180 41.24 -32.50 14.28
C ARG A 180 41.17 -31.85 15.66
N ARG A 181 41.63 -32.55 16.70
CA ARG A 181 41.75 -32.01 18.06
C ARG A 181 42.58 -30.74 18.10
N ILE A 182 43.82 -30.79 17.59
CA ILE A 182 44.71 -29.60 17.55
C ILE A 182 44.06 -28.46 16.76
N LYS A 183 43.43 -28.77 15.61
CA LYS A 183 42.73 -27.75 14.81
C LYS A 183 41.56 -27.13 15.57
N SER A 184 40.79 -27.92 16.31
CA SER A 184 39.67 -27.43 17.13
C SER A 184 40.13 -26.53 18.27
N GLU A 185 41.18 -26.91 18.99
CA GLU A 185 41.78 -26.14 20.08
C GLU A 185 42.31 -24.80 19.56
N ARG A 186 43.09 -24.83 18.46
CA ARG A 186 43.59 -23.61 17.81
C ARG A 186 42.46 -22.72 17.30
N PHE A 187 41.44 -23.31 16.70
CA PHE A 187 40.32 -22.54 16.18
C PHE A 187 39.51 -21.86 17.31
N ALA A 188 39.32 -22.54 18.43
CA ALA A 188 38.71 -21.96 19.63
C ALA A 188 39.53 -20.78 20.18
N GLU A 189 40.86 -20.93 20.29
CA GLU A 189 41.76 -19.84 20.69
C GLU A 189 41.65 -18.63 19.76
N LEU A 190 41.63 -18.87 18.45
CA LEU A 190 41.51 -17.83 17.41
C LEU A 190 40.20 -17.04 17.52
N ILE A 191 39.08 -17.73 17.75
CA ILE A 191 37.77 -17.10 17.97
C ILE A 191 37.80 -16.26 19.26
N GLN A 192 38.32 -16.80 20.36
CA GLN A 192 38.38 -16.10 21.64
C GLN A 192 39.27 -14.86 21.60
N GLN A 193 40.38 -14.91 20.85
CA GLN A 193 41.30 -13.77 20.68
C GLN A 193 40.79 -12.74 19.66
N GLY A 194 39.71 -13.03 18.92
CA GLY A 194 39.23 -12.21 17.81
C GLY A 194 40.26 -12.09 16.66
N ARG A 195 41.27 -12.95 16.62
CA ARG A 195 42.42 -12.87 15.69
C ARG A 195 42.25 -13.80 14.50
N MET A 196 41.09 -13.81 13.86
CA MET A 196 41.02 -14.44 12.53
C MET A 196 41.70 -13.49 11.52
N PRO A 197 42.70 -13.94 10.74
CA PRO A 197 43.23 -13.16 9.64
C PRO A 197 42.13 -13.03 8.59
N MET A 198 41.30 -12.00 8.72
CA MET A 198 40.43 -11.57 7.64
C MET A 198 41.34 -11.19 6.48
N SER A 199 41.34 -12.02 5.43
CA SER A 199 41.94 -11.62 4.15
C SER A 199 41.34 -10.27 3.75
N PRO A 200 42.14 -9.27 3.35
CA PRO A 200 41.61 -7.99 2.90
C PRO A 200 40.99 -8.20 1.52
N SER A 201 39.77 -8.73 1.49
CA SER A 201 38.90 -8.56 0.32
C SER A 201 38.53 -7.08 0.30
N SER A 202 39.14 -6.37 -0.63
CA SER A 202 38.72 -5.06 -1.08
C SER A 202 37.23 -5.07 -1.43
N SER A 203 36.57 -3.95 -1.14
CA SER A 203 35.18 -3.59 -1.46
C SER A 203 34.06 -4.20 -0.60
N SER A 204 33.84 -3.59 0.56
CA SER A 204 32.47 -3.31 1.02
C SER A 204 32.49 -2.06 1.88
N THR A 205 32.04 -0.94 1.30
CA THR A 205 31.64 0.26 2.03
C THR A 205 30.76 -0.11 3.22
N PRO A 206 30.97 0.45 4.43
CA PRO A 206 30.02 0.28 5.51
C PRO A 206 28.68 0.85 5.05
N HIS A 207 27.65 0.00 5.06
CA HIS A 207 26.27 0.40 4.89
C HIS A 207 25.98 1.52 5.89
N SER A 208 25.87 2.74 5.37
CA SER A 208 25.35 3.87 6.12
C SER A 208 24.00 3.44 6.66
N THR A 209 23.88 3.37 7.98
CA THR A 209 22.60 3.32 8.67
C THR A 209 21.80 4.49 8.12
N TYR A 210 20.76 4.21 7.34
CA TYR A 210 19.78 5.22 6.95
C TYR A 210 19.10 5.71 8.24
N ALA A 211 19.74 6.69 8.89
CA ALA A 211 19.07 7.58 9.80
C ALA A 211 18.11 8.40 8.94
N ASN A 212 16.81 8.10 9.06
CA ASN A 212 15.77 8.99 8.54
C ASN A 212 16.07 10.41 9.02
N PRO A 213 16.27 11.39 8.14
CA PRO A 213 16.21 12.77 8.57
C PRO A 213 14.75 13.04 8.92
N ILE A 214 14.45 13.12 10.22
CA ILE A 214 13.22 13.76 10.69
C ILE A 214 13.32 15.22 10.23
N PRO A 215 12.47 15.71 9.32
CA PRO A 215 12.40 17.13 9.03
C PRO A 215 11.67 17.78 10.22
N SER A 216 12.41 18.47 11.08
CA SER A 216 11.85 19.43 12.03
C SER A 216 11.28 20.62 11.24
N GLY A 217 10.05 20.45 10.74
CA GLY A 217 9.28 21.50 10.07
C GLY A 217 7.80 21.30 10.39
N PRO A 218 7.03 22.38 10.60
CA PRO A 218 5.61 22.26 10.95
C PRO A 218 4.85 21.68 9.76
N ALA A 219 4.21 20.54 9.96
CA ALA A 219 3.39 19.89 8.94
C ALA A 219 2.16 20.76 8.61
N PRO A 220 1.82 20.98 7.33
CA PRO A 220 0.63 21.73 6.95
C PRO A 220 -0.54 20.76 6.85
N TYR A 221 -1.08 20.34 7.99
CA TYR A 221 -2.38 19.68 8.02
C TYR A 221 -3.29 20.43 8.99
N PRO A 222 -4.48 20.89 8.55
CA PRO A 222 -5.46 21.39 9.48
C PRO A 222 -5.97 20.20 10.30
N ALA A 223 -5.64 20.21 11.59
CA ALA A 223 -6.24 19.34 12.58
C ALA A 223 -7.75 19.65 12.64
N THR A 224 -8.53 18.92 11.84
CA THR A 224 -9.98 18.87 11.95
C THR A 224 -10.35 17.47 12.37
N GLY A 225 -11.03 17.39 13.51
CA GLY A 225 -11.28 16.15 14.23
C GLY A 225 -12.14 15.16 13.46
N GLY A 226 -11.88 13.89 13.76
CA GLY A 226 -12.90 12.86 13.82
C GLY A 226 -13.37 12.26 12.50
N PHE A 227 -12.52 11.48 11.82
CA PHE A 227 -12.97 10.30 11.07
C PHE A 227 -11.88 9.22 11.12
N GLY A 228 -12.20 8.09 11.75
CA GLY A 228 -11.29 6.95 11.91
C GLY A 228 -11.03 6.25 10.58
N MET A 229 -9.76 5.94 10.31
CA MET A 229 -9.38 5.00 9.26
C MET A 229 -9.78 3.57 9.67
N PRO A 230 -10.33 2.74 8.78
CA PRO A 230 -10.64 1.35 9.10
C PRO A 230 -9.33 0.55 9.19
N GLN A 231 -9.04 0.00 10.36
CA GLN A 231 -7.93 -0.96 10.53
C GLN A 231 -8.30 -2.31 9.90
N PRO A 232 -7.37 -2.98 9.21
CA PRO A 232 -7.54 -4.37 8.78
C PRO A 232 -7.65 -5.30 9.99
N GLY A 233 -8.73 -6.09 10.05
CA GLY A 233 -9.05 -6.99 11.14
C GLY A 233 -7.97 -8.03 11.40
N LEU A 234 -7.50 -8.07 12.65
CA LEU A 234 -6.81 -9.20 13.24
C LEU A 234 -7.88 -10.23 13.65
N VAL A 235 -7.93 -11.36 12.95
CA VAL A 235 -8.65 -12.55 13.41
C VAL A 235 -7.75 -13.33 14.38
N PRO A 236 -8.18 -13.58 15.64
CA PRO A 236 -7.60 -14.62 16.44
C PRO A 236 -8.31 -15.97 16.19
N ARG A 237 -7.51 -17.02 16.34
CA ARG A 237 -7.79 -18.46 16.23
C ARG A 237 -9.16 -18.94 16.71
#